data_AF-A0A845WQU9-F1
#
_entry.id   AF-A0A845WQU9-F1
#
_cell.length_a   1.000
_cell.length_b   1.000
_cell.length_c   1.000
_cell.angle_alpha   90.00
_cell.angle_beta   90.00
_cell.angle_gamma   90.00
#
_symmetry.space_group_name_H-M   'P 1'
#
loop_
_entity.id
_entity.type
_entity.pdbx_description
1 polymer ?
#
loop_
_entity_poly.entity_id
_entity_poly.type
_entity_poly.pdbx_seq_one_letter_code
_entity_poly.pdbx_strand_id
1 'polypeptide(L)' 'PLGRLDSSHRSNLVERYFPAASHQVILLSTDTEIGKVEAQQLRDADAIAQQYLLNYDPTKHRTTVESGYFYSEQVTA' A
#
# COMPACT_ATOMS: atom_id res chain seq x y z
N PRO A 1 8.84 -1.85 -14.85
CA PRO A 1 7.51 -2.12 -15.41
C PRO A 1 6.98 -3.48 -14.92
N LEU A 2 6.57 -3.54 -13.65
CA LEU A 2 5.80 -4.68 -13.12
C LEU A 2 4.36 -4.44 -13.54
N GLY A 3 4.11 -4.69 -14.83
CA GLY A 3 2.90 -4.32 -15.53
C GLY A 3 1.74 -5.16 -15.04
N ARG A 4 1.03 -4.62 -14.04
CA ARG A 4 -0.25 -5.07 -13.50
C ARG A 4 -0.14 -6.31 -12.60
N LEU A 5 -0.33 -6.06 -11.31
CA LEU A 5 -0.73 -7.06 -10.33
C LEU A 5 -2.12 -7.59 -10.71
N ASP A 6 -2.17 -8.64 -11.52
CA ASP A 6 -3.39 -9.41 -11.72
C ASP A 6 -3.75 -10.13 -10.40
N SER A 7 -5.04 -10.22 -10.12
CA SER A 7 -5.59 -10.66 -8.83
C SER A 7 -5.09 -12.03 -8.35
N SER A 8 -4.64 -12.90 -9.25
CA SER A 8 -4.04 -14.20 -8.92
C SER A 8 -2.62 -14.14 -8.35
N HIS A 9 -1.86 -13.06 -8.59
CA HIS A 9 -0.47 -12.96 -8.16
C HIS A 9 -0.26 -12.05 -6.93
N ARG A 10 -1.30 -11.39 -6.42
CA ARG A 10 -1.17 -10.44 -5.29
C ARG A 10 -0.72 -11.07 -3.99
N SER A 11 -1.28 -12.23 -3.61
CA SER A 11 -0.88 -12.93 -2.38
C SER A 11 0.58 -13.36 -2.42
N ASN A 12 1.05 -13.86 -3.56
CA ASN A 12 2.43 -14.28 -3.73
C ASN A 12 3.40 -13.07 -3.69
N LEU A 13 2.94 -11.91 -4.16
CA LEU A 13 3.73 -10.68 -4.13
C LEU A 13 3.86 -10.12 -2.70
N VAL A 14 2.77 -10.15 -1.94
CA VAL A 14 2.73 -9.78 -0.51
C VAL A 14 3.57 -10.72 0.35
N GLU A 15 3.37 -12.04 0.20
CA GLU A 15 3.96 -13.03 1.10
C GLU A 15 5.42 -13.38 0.78
N ARG A 16 5.80 -13.37 -0.51
CA ARG A 16 7.13 -13.85 -0.94
C ARG A 16 7.99 -12.78 -1.55
N TYR A 17 7.41 -11.86 -2.32
CA TYR A 17 8.20 -10.92 -3.09
C TYR A 17 8.71 -9.76 -2.23
N PHE A 18 7.85 -9.08 -1.47
CA PHE A 18 8.30 -7.93 -0.67
C PHE A 18 9.33 -8.28 0.42
N PRO A 19 9.18 -9.38 1.18
CA PRO A 19 10.19 -9.78 2.16
C PRO A 19 11.53 -10.18 1.51
N ALA A 20 11.52 -10.67 0.28
CA ALA A 20 12.72 -11.15 -0.42
C ALA A 20 13.33 -10.14 -1.40
N ALA A 21 12.61 -9.06 -1.76
CA ALA A 21 13.03 -8.12 -2.78
C ALA A 21 14.23 -7.26 -2.34
N SER A 22 14.26 -6.82 -1.07
CA SER A 22 15.38 -6.08 -0.48
C SER A 22 15.20 -5.90 1.03
N HIS A 23 16.21 -5.34 1.69
CA HIS A 23 16.16 -4.95 3.10
C HIS A 23 15.14 -3.84 3.39
N GLN A 24 14.93 -2.93 2.42
CA GLN A 24 13.93 -1.87 2.52
C GLN A 24 13.22 -1.71 1.17
N VAL A 25 11.89 -1.67 1.22
CA VAL A 25 11.03 -1.56 0.03
C VAL A 25 10.06 -0.40 0.22
N ILE A 26 9.93 0.45 -0.81
CA ILE A 26 8.87 1.45 -0.91
C ILE A 26 7.87 0.94 -1.94
N LEU A 27 6.64 0.70 -1.50
CA LEU A 27 5.55 0.30 -2.36
C LEU A 27 4.68 1.52 -2.71
N LEU A 28 4.64 1.86 -4.00
CA LEU A 28 3.72 2.86 -4.54
C LEU A 28 2.64 2.11 -5.30
N SER A 29 1.38 2.30 -4.90
CA SER A 29 0.25 1.54 -5.44
C SER A 29 -1.03 2.36 -5.40
N THR A 30 -1.98 2.01 -6.26
CA THR A 30 -3.37 2.50 -6.21
C THR A 30 -4.26 1.52 -5.45
N ASP A 31 -5.46 1.98 -5.08
CA ASP A 31 -6.52 1.19 -4.45
C ASP A 31 -7.01 0.01 -5.31
N THR A 32 -6.77 0.06 -6.63
CA THR A 32 -7.03 -1.02 -7.57
C THR A 32 -5.95 -2.10 -7.58
N GLU A 33 -4.71 -1.75 -7.22
CA GLU A 33 -3.57 -2.67 -7.19
C GLU A 33 -3.46 -3.36 -5.82
N ILE A 34 -3.58 -2.59 -4.74
CA ILE A 34 -3.59 -3.10 -3.36
C ILE A 34 -4.91 -2.70 -2.72
N GLY A 35 -5.80 -3.67 -2.59
CA GLY A 35 -7.08 -3.50 -1.94
C GLY A 35 -6.98 -3.66 -0.42
N LYS A 36 -8.15 -3.59 0.23
CA LYS A 36 -8.25 -3.76 1.69
C LYS A 36 -7.76 -5.12 2.18
N VAL A 37 -7.97 -6.18 1.38
CA VAL A 37 -7.56 -7.53 1.74
C VAL A 37 -6.04 -7.64 1.74
N GLU A 38 -5.39 -7.19 0.67
CA GLU A 38 -3.93 -7.24 0.55
C GLU A 38 -3.24 -6.33 1.57
N ALA A 39 -3.79 -5.14 1.82
CA ALA A 39 -3.29 -4.25 2.87
C ALA A 39 -3.42 -4.88 4.27
N GLN A 40 -4.51 -5.61 4.53
CA GLN A 40 -4.67 -6.33 5.79
C GLN A 40 -3.68 -7.48 5.91
N GLN A 41 -3.45 -8.25 4.84
CA GLN A 41 -2.44 -9.31 4.83
C GLN A 41 -1.03 -8.78 5.13
N LEU A 42 -0.67 -7.63 4.55
CA LEU A 42 0.60 -6.95 4.84
C LEU A 42 0.72 -6.52 6.31
N ARG A 43 -0.39 -6.05 6.90
CA ARG A 43 -0.45 -5.70 8.34
C ARG A 43 -0.34 -6.92 9.24
N ASP A 44 -1.09 -7.98 8.94
CA ASP A 44 -1.08 -9.23 9.71
C ASP A 44 0.30 -9.90 9.65
N ALA A 45 1.04 -9.71 8.56
CA ALA A 45 2.41 -10.17 8.40
C ALA A 45 3.47 -9.30 9.12
N ASP A 46 3.06 -8.24 9.82
CA ASP A 46 3.94 -7.24 10.47
C ASP A 46 5.02 -6.67 9.51
N ALA A 47 4.69 -6.62 8.22
CA ALA A 47 5.62 -6.24 7.15
C ALA A 47 5.59 -4.73 6.85
N ILE A 48 4.83 -3.96 7.63
CA ILE A 48 4.59 -2.53 7.38
C ILE A 48 5.24 -1.71 8.48
N ALA A 49 6.31 -1.00 8.11
CA ALA A 49 6.92 -0.02 9.01
C ALA A 49 6.14 1.30 9.07
N GLN A 50 5.64 1.79 7.93
CA GLN A 50 4.94 3.07 7.79
C GLN A 50 3.93 3.01 6.62
N GLN A 51 2.85 3.80 6.72
CA GLN A 51 1.84 3.93 5.67
C GLN A 51 1.53 5.41 5.43
N TYR A 52 1.42 5.78 4.15
CA TYR A 52 1.06 7.13 3.74
C TYR A 52 0.01 7.11 2.65
N LEU A 53 -0.92 8.06 2.74
CA LEU A 53 -1.94 8.32 1.75
C LEU A 53 -1.61 9.63 1.04
N LEU A 54 -1.44 9.57 -0.27
CA LEU A 54 -1.25 10.74 -1.12
C LEU A 54 -2.61 11.21 -1.64
N ASN A 55 -3.21 12.16 -0.95
CA ASN A 55 -4.53 12.68 -1.27
C ASN A 55 -4.42 13.89 -2.20
N TYR A 56 -4.79 13.73 -3.46
CA TYR A 56 -4.78 14.81 -4.44
C TYR A 56 -6.11 15.58 -4.45
N ASP A 57 -6.05 16.87 -4.17
CA ASP A 57 -7.19 17.78 -4.28
C ASP A 57 -7.20 18.45 -5.67
N PRO A 58 -8.12 18.07 -6.59
CA PRO A 58 -8.19 18.64 -7.93
C PRO A 58 -8.63 20.11 -7.94
N THR A 59 -9.31 20.57 -6.89
CA THR A 59 -9.77 21.97 -6.79
C THR A 59 -8.63 22.91 -6.40
N LYS A 60 -7.70 22.42 -5.56
CA LYS A 60 -6.53 23.17 -5.09
C LYS A 60 -5.25 22.85 -5.87
N HIS A 61 -5.30 21.91 -6.81
CA HIS A 61 -4.15 21.40 -7.57
C HIS A 61 -2.96 21.03 -6.67
N ARG A 62 -3.23 20.35 -5.56
CA ARG A 62 -2.21 20.02 -4.55
C ARG A 62 -2.44 18.63 -3.97
N THR A 63 -1.35 17.91 -3.73
CA THR A 63 -1.34 16.65 -2.98
C THR A 63 -0.99 16.92 -1.52
N THR A 64 -1.79 16.38 -0.60
CA THR A 64 -1.46 16.29 0.83
C THR A 64 -1.01 14.88 1.17
N VAL A 65 -0.02 14.78 2.07
CA VAL A 65 0.44 13.50 2.61
C VAL A 65 -0.25 13.29 3.94
N GLU A 66 -0.98 12.20 4.07
CA GLU A 66 -1.72 11.81 5.27
C GLU A 66 -1.16 10.49 5.80
N SER A 67 -1.32 10.25 7.11
CA SER A 67 -0.96 8.95 7.71
C SER A 67 -2.03 7.91 7.41
N GLY A 68 -1.61 6.66 7.25
CA GLY A 68 -2.50 5.55 6.89
C GLY A 68 -2.49 5.28 5.39
N TYR A 69 -3.22 4.25 4.97
CA TYR A 69 -3.22 3.81 3.57
C TYR A 69 -4.57 4.02 2.87
N PHE A 70 -5.68 3.96 3.62
CA PHE A 70 -7.02 4.26 3.13
C PHE A 70 -7.68 5.40 3.93
N TYR A 71 -8.56 6.17 3.28
CA TYR A 71 -9.29 7.30 3.86
C TYR A 71 -10.04 6.99 5.18
N SER A 72 -10.36 5.72 5.45
CA SER A 72 -11.10 5.30 6.65
C SER A 72 -10.21 4.75 7.78
N GLU A 73 -8.88 4.73 7.60
CA GLU A 73 -7.95 4.17 8.58
C GLU A 73 -7.31 5.29 9.40
N GLN A 74 -8.05 5.80 10.39
CA GLN A 74 -7.41 6.58 11.45
C GLN A 74 -6.62 5.61 12.33
N VAL A 75 -5.29 5.73 12.29
CA VAL A 75 -4.42 5.05 13.25
C VAL A 75 -4.67 5.72 14.61
N THR A 76 -5.37 5.03 15.50
CA THR A 76 -5.42 5.42 16.90
C THR A 76 -4.01 5.29 17.45
N ALA A 77 -3.46 6.40 17.95
CA ALA A 77 -2.16 6.45 18.61
C ALA A 77 -2.15 5.66 19.92
#